data_AF-A0A163IQU5-F1
#
_entry.id   AF-A0A163IQU5-F1
#
_cell.length_a   1.000
_cell.length_b   1.000
_cell.length_c   1.000
_cell.angle_alpha   90.00
_cell.angle_beta   90.00
_cell.angle_gamma   90.00
#
_symmetry.space_group_name_H-M   'P 1'
#
loop_
_entity.id
_entity.type
_entity.pdbx_description
1 polymer ?
#
loop_
_entity_poly.entity_id
_entity_poly.type
_entity_poly.pdbx_seq_one_letter_code
_entity_poly.pdbx_strand_id
1 'polypeptide(L)'
;MLEHLNVNHHHYRQNGVFLDDDLKKLFAILKHQGACGGEPQLWFNSPDCAQLAADTFLRPIEVHSNQQSMIMLPLSNTTYSSYQPIILQLFGGHFYLVTLKRHKRKFPMVSPVYSPACRKMNINDQSRSFANDN
;
A
#
# COMPACT_ATOMS: atom_id res chain seq x y z
N MET A 1 -6.72 8.48 -3.83
CA MET A 1 -6.01 7.26 -4.28
C MET A 1 -5.94 7.19 -5.80
N LEU A 2 -7.06 7.10 -6.53
CA LEU A 2 -7.04 7.02 -7.99
C LEU A 2 -6.45 8.27 -8.68
N GLU A 3 -6.75 9.46 -8.16
CA GLU A 3 -6.09 10.70 -8.62
C GLU A 3 -4.58 10.67 -8.39
N HIS A 4 -4.14 10.19 -7.22
CA HIS A 4 -2.73 10.04 -6.88
C HIS A 4 -2.01 9.09 -7.85
N LEU A 5 -2.64 7.97 -8.20
CA LEU A 5 -2.15 7.07 -9.24
C LEU A 5 -2.04 7.77 -10.59
N ASN A 6 -3.08 8.51 -11.00
CA ASN A 6 -3.09 9.19 -12.29
C ASN A 6 -1.88 10.15 -12.44
N VAL A 7 -1.51 10.84 -11.36
CA VAL A 7 -0.34 11.74 -11.35
C VAL A 7 0.98 10.97 -11.28
N ASN A 8 1.07 9.89 -10.49
CA ASN A 8 2.34 9.28 -10.11
C ASN A 8 2.67 7.93 -10.81
N HIS A 9 1.82 7.42 -11.69
CA HIS A 9 2.01 6.11 -12.34
C HIS A 9 3.38 5.94 -13.03
N HIS A 10 3.89 6.97 -13.72
CA HIS A 10 5.22 6.93 -14.32
C HIS A 10 6.32 6.74 -13.28
N HIS A 11 6.19 7.42 -12.14
CA HIS A 11 7.13 7.33 -11.03
C HIS A 11 7.13 5.92 -10.42
N TYR A 12 5.95 5.33 -10.21
CA TYR A 12 5.84 3.96 -9.72
C TYR A 12 6.46 2.93 -10.66
N ARG A 13 6.21 3.07 -11.97
CA ARG A 13 6.78 2.18 -13.00
C ARG A 13 8.30 2.23 -13.02
N GLN A 14 8.87 3.44 -13.12
CA GLN A 14 10.32 3.65 -13.25
C GLN A 14 11.09 3.09 -12.05
N ASN A 15 10.47 3.11 -10.86
CA ASN A 15 11.10 2.64 -9.64
C ASN A 15 10.75 1.17 -9.31
N GLY A 16 9.95 0.51 -10.15
CA GLY A 16 9.57 -0.90 -9.97
C GLY A 16 8.66 -1.14 -8.77
N VAL A 17 7.79 -0.17 -8.46
CA VAL A 17 6.74 -0.31 -7.44
C VAL A 17 5.55 -1.06 -8.03
N PHE A 18 5.17 -0.73 -9.26
CA PHE A 18 4.13 -1.42 -10.03
C PHE A 18 4.72 -1.92 -11.35
N LEU A 19 4.37 -3.14 -11.72
CA LEU A 19 4.66 -3.73 -13.03
C LEU A 19 3.66 -3.20 -14.07
N ASP A 20 3.97 -3.43 -15.35
CA ASP A 20 3.12 -2.99 -16.45
C ASP A 20 1.71 -3.58 -16.39
N ASP A 21 1.59 -4.83 -15.95
CA ASP A 21 0.30 -5.50 -15.81
C ASP A 21 -0.51 -4.94 -14.63
N ASP A 22 0.15 -4.57 -13.52
CA ASP A 22 -0.48 -3.88 -12.40
C ASP A 22 -1.04 -2.54 -12.86
N LEU A 23 -0.25 -1.75 -13.59
CA LEU A 23 -0.67 -0.45 -14.12
C LEU A 23 -1.82 -0.56 -15.12
N LYS A 24 -1.79 -1.55 -16.03
CA LYS A 24 -2.91 -1.82 -16.95
C LYS A 24 -4.21 -2.06 -16.17
N LYS A 25 -4.15 -2.89 -15.13
CA LYS A 25 -5.31 -3.16 -14.27
C LYS A 25 -5.79 -1.91 -13.56
N LEU A 26 -4.89 -1.16 -12.93
CA LEU A 26 -5.24 0.06 -12.19
C LEU A 26 -5.83 1.14 -13.11
N PHE A 27 -5.36 1.26 -14.35
CA PHE A 27 -5.95 2.16 -15.35
C PHE A 27 -7.31 1.69 -15.86
N ALA A 28 -7.54 0.39 -15.97
CA ALA A 28 -8.87 -0.13 -16.30
C ALA A 28 -9.88 0.28 -15.21
N ILE A 29 -9.49 0.19 -13.93
CA ILE A 29 -10.31 0.66 -12.82
C ILE A 29 -10.57 2.17 -12.92
N LEU A 30 -9.54 2.96 -13.23
CA LEU A 30 -9.66 4.43 -13.32
C LEU A 30 -10.59 4.89 -14.47
N LYS A 31 -10.64 4.13 -15.56
CA LYS A 31 -11.50 4.43 -16.73
C LYS A 31 -12.93 3.91 -16.58
N HIS A 32 -13.18 3.02 -15.61
CA HIS A 32 -14.51 2.45 -15.42
C HIS A 32 -15.49 3.50 -14.91
N GLN A 33 -16.70 3.47 -15.45
CA GLN A 33 -17.82 4.30 -15.01
C GLN A 33 -18.93 3.41 -14.46
N GLY A 34 -19.47 3.76 -13.29
CA GLY A 34 -20.53 2.99 -12.63
C GLY A 34 -20.02 2.03 -11.55
N ALA A 35 -20.89 1.13 -11.08
CA ALA A 35 -20.57 0.22 -9.98
C ALA A 35 -19.66 -0.93 -10.44
N CYS A 36 -18.62 -1.24 -9.66
CA CYS A 36 -17.69 -2.35 -9.92
C CYS A 36 -18.16 -3.71 -9.33
N GLY A 37 -19.38 -3.76 -8.77
CA GLY A 37 -19.84 -4.87 -7.92
C GLY A 37 -19.93 -6.23 -8.61
N GLY A 38 -20.00 -6.26 -9.95
CA GLY A 38 -20.09 -7.48 -10.75
C GLY A 38 -18.85 -7.81 -11.58
N GLU A 39 -17.77 -7.02 -11.45
CA GLU A 39 -16.58 -7.14 -12.31
C GLU A 39 -15.32 -7.40 -11.46
N PRO A 40 -15.02 -8.66 -11.11
CA PRO A 40 -13.86 -9.00 -10.28
C PRO A 40 -12.52 -8.54 -10.86
N GLN A 41 -12.43 -8.39 -12.19
CA GLN A 41 -11.29 -7.81 -12.88
C GLN A 41 -11.02 -6.35 -12.49
N LEU A 42 -12.06 -5.63 -12.04
CA LEU A 42 -11.98 -4.26 -11.54
C LEU A 42 -11.80 -4.19 -10.02
N TRP A 43 -11.69 -5.33 -9.33
CA TRP A 43 -11.46 -5.34 -7.88
C TRP A 43 -9.99 -5.11 -7.56
N PHE A 44 -9.79 -4.23 -6.59
CA PHE A 44 -8.54 -3.98 -5.89
C PHE A 44 -8.20 -5.20 -5.01
N ASN A 45 -7.46 -6.15 -5.55
CA ASN A 45 -7.23 -7.47 -4.92
C ASN A 45 -5.77 -7.68 -4.48
N SER A 46 -4.92 -6.65 -4.50
CA SER A 46 -3.47 -6.77 -4.30
C SER A 46 -2.88 -5.70 -3.37
N PRO A 47 -1.67 -5.96 -2.82
CA PRO A 47 -0.77 -5.00 -2.17
C PRO A 47 -0.72 -3.59 -2.75
N ASP A 48 -0.93 -3.46 -4.07
CA ASP A 48 -0.82 -2.19 -4.80
C ASP A 48 -1.78 -1.13 -4.28
N CYS A 49 -2.96 -1.56 -3.85
CA CYS A 49 -3.99 -0.70 -3.31
C CYS A 49 -3.58 -0.14 -1.95
N ALA A 50 -2.92 -0.97 -1.15
CA ALA A 50 -2.42 -0.58 0.16
C ALA A 50 -1.19 0.34 0.03
N GLN A 51 -0.34 0.15 -0.99
CA GLN A 51 0.73 1.10 -1.29
C GLN A 51 0.19 2.45 -1.76
N LEU A 52 -0.78 2.46 -2.69
CA LEU A 52 -1.46 3.69 -3.13
C LEU A 52 -2.16 4.41 -1.97
N ALA A 53 -2.78 3.67 -1.05
CA ALA A 53 -3.37 4.21 0.17
C ALA A 53 -2.30 4.83 1.07
N ALA A 54 -1.17 4.14 1.27
CA ALA A 54 -0.07 4.65 2.10
C ALA A 54 0.45 5.99 1.59
N ASP A 55 0.67 6.09 0.28
CA ASP A 55 1.15 7.31 -0.36
C ASP A 55 0.09 8.42 -0.36
N THR A 56 -1.17 8.07 -0.63
CA THR A 56 -2.29 9.04 -0.62
C THR A 56 -2.48 9.67 0.76
N PHE A 57 -2.44 8.88 1.82
CA PHE A 57 -2.71 9.35 3.19
C PHE A 57 -1.43 9.73 3.95
N LEU A 58 -0.26 9.60 3.32
CA LEU A 58 1.05 9.82 3.95
C LEU A 58 1.15 9.12 5.31
N ARG A 59 0.69 7.87 5.35
CA ARG A 59 0.57 7.07 6.59
C ARG A 59 0.80 5.59 6.28
N PRO A 60 1.48 4.83 7.16
CA PRO A 60 1.63 3.39 7.00
C PRO A 60 0.28 2.67 6.91
N ILE A 61 0.21 1.65 6.05
CA ILE A 61 -0.95 0.76 5.92
C ILE A 61 -0.51 -0.65 6.26
N GLU A 62 -1.08 -1.23 7.30
CA GLU A 62 -0.88 -2.62 7.67
C GLU A 62 -2.01 -3.46 7.10
N VAL A 63 -1.67 -4.45 6.28
CA VAL A 63 -2.62 -5.37 5.67
C VAL A 63 -2.42 -6.75 6.26
N HIS A 64 -3.50 -7.34 6.74
CA HIS A 64 -3.59 -8.74 7.13
C HIS A 64 -4.37 -9.50 6.08
N SER A 65 -3.89 -10.67 5.68
CA SER A 65 -4.62 -11.59 4.81
C SER A 65 -4.48 -13.02 5.35
N ASN A 66 -5.22 -13.96 4.77
CA ASN A 66 -5.09 -15.38 5.14
C ASN A 66 -3.70 -15.96 4.83
N GLN A 67 -2.92 -15.31 3.95
CA GLN A 67 -1.61 -15.80 3.51
C GLN A 67 -0.48 -15.14 4.29
N GLN A 68 -0.52 -13.81 4.41
CA GLN A 68 0.54 -13.02 5.03
C GLN A 68 0.02 -11.67 5.52
N SER A 69 0.67 -11.15 6.56
CA SER A 69 0.51 -9.77 7.00
C SER A 69 1.76 -8.95 6.68
N MET A 70 1.57 -7.71 6.27
CA MET A 70 2.66 -6.82 5.87
C MET A 70 2.32 -5.34 6.07
N ILE A 71 3.34 -4.49 6.16
CA ILE A 71 3.19 -3.03 6.22
C ILE A 71 3.65 -2.41 4.91
N MET A 72 2.77 -1.62 4.30
CA MET A 72 3.09 -0.68 3.23
C MET A 72 3.46 0.66 3.85
N LEU A 73 4.59 1.20 3.44
CA LEU A 73 5.10 2.47 3.92
C LEU A 73 5.01 3.52 2.82
N PRO A 74 4.68 4.78 3.16
CA PRO A 74 4.67 5.85 2.17
C PRO A 74 6.05 6.04 1.52
N LEU A 75 6.07 6.07 0.20
CA LEU A 75 7.21 6.42 -0.65
C LEU A 75 7.28 7.95 -0.82
N SER A 76 7.56 8.63 0.29
CA SER A 76 7.68 10.09 0.33
C SER A 76 8.93 10.54 1.07
N ASN A 77 9.49 11.69 0.65
CA ASN A 77 10.56 12.39 1.36
C ASN A 77 10.07 13.22 2.56
N THR A 78 8.75 13.27 2.79
CA THR A 78 8.16 13.95 3.94
C THR A 78 8.03 13.00 5.13
N THR A 79 8.07 13.55 6.35
CA THR A 79 7.70 12.81 7.56
C THR A 79 6.27 12.29 7.45
N TYR A 80 6.04 11.08 7.95
CA TYR A 80 4.69 10.52 7.98
C TYR A 80 3.78 11.35 8.87
N SER A 81 2.51 11.47 8.48
CA SER A 81 1.49 12.11 9.30
C SER A 81 1.32 11.40 10.66
N SER A 82 1.57 10.08 10.68
CA SER A 82 1.62 9.25 11.88
C SER A 82 2.40 7.98 11.59
N TYR A 83 3.17 7.48 12.55
CA TYR A 83 3.79 6.14 12.50
C TYR A 83 2.82 5.03 12.93
N GLN A 84 1.60 5.37 13.38
CA GLN A 84 0.58 4.38 13.67
C GLN A 84 -0.11 3.93 12.37
N PRO A 85 -0.02 2.65 11.96
CA PRO A 85 -0.62 2.22 10.71
C PRO A 85 -2.15 2.29 10.72
N ILE A 86 -2.77 2.47 9.56
CA ILE A 86 -4.16 2.07 9.31
C ILE A 86 -4.13 0.55 9.14
N ILE A 87 -5.00 -0.17 9.84
CA ILE A 87 -4.99 -1.64 9.82
C ILE A 87 -6.17 -2.13 9.01
N LEU A 88 -5.89 -2.93 7.99
CA LEU A 88 -6.85 -3.51 7.07
C LEU A 88 -6.77 -5.03 7.13
N GLN A 89 -7.92 -5.70 7.13
CA GLN A 89 -8.02 -7.14 6.93
C GLN A 89 -8.58 -7.41 5.54
N LEU A 90 -7.84 -8.13 4.70
CA LEU A 90 -8.32 -8.68 3.44
C LEU A 90 -8.96 -10.05 3.68
N PHE A 91 -10.25 -10.16 3.43
CA PHE A 91 -10.99 -11.42 3.51
C PHE A 91 -12.08 -11.47 2.45
N GLY A 92 -12.15 -12.56 1.69
CA GLY A 92 -13.17 -12.73 0.64
C GLY A 92 -13.14 -11.65 -0.45
N GLY A 93 -11.96 -11.07 -0.75
CA GLY A 93 -11.83 -9.98 -1.74
C GLY A 93 -12.27 -8.60 -1.22
N HIS A 94 -12.57 -8.47 0.07
CA HIS A 94 -12.96 -7.21 0.70
C HIS A 94 -11.97 -6.77 1.77
N PHE A 95 -11.70 -5.47 1.85
CA PHE A 95 -10.90 -4.87 2.91
C PHE A 95 -11.79 -4.36 4.04
N TYR A 96 -11.58 -4.89 5.24
CA TYR A 96 -12.21 -4.43 6.47
C TYR A 96 -11.26 -3.52 7.22
N LEU A 97 -11.74 -2.36 7.68
CA LEU A 97 -11.00 -1.53 8.61
C LEU A 97 -11.02 -2.18 10.00
N VAL A 98 -9.84 -2.40 10.58
CA VAL A 98 -9.70 -3.06 11.89
C VAL A 98 -9.20 -2.06 12.92
N THR A 99 -9.85 -2.04 14.08
CA THR A 99 -9.36 -1.33 15.26
C THR A 99 -8.79 -2.34 16.24
N LEU A 100 -7.51 -2.19 16.60
CA LEU A 100 -6.89 -3.00 17.64
C LEU A 100 -6.96 -2.28 18.99
N LYS A 101 -7.09 -3.06 20.07
CA LYS A 101 -6.93 -2.54 21.43
C LYS A 101 -5.49 -2.04 21.62
N ARG A 102 -5.33 -0.97 22.40
CA ARG A 102 -4.03 -0.32 22.63
C ARG A 102 -3.14 -1.20 23.52
N HIS A 103 -2.25 -1.96 22.89
CA HIS A 103 -1.22 -2.76 23.57
C HIS A 103 0.10 -2.72 22.80
N LYS A 104 1.21 -3.02 23.49
CA LYS A 104 2.49 -3.29 22.81
C LYS A 104 2.28 -4.48 21.89
N ARG A 105 2.63 -4.32 20.61
CA ARG A 105 2.51 -5.37 19.60
C ARG A 105 3.71 -5.35 18.70
N LYS A 106 4.02 -6.51 18.13
CA LYS A 106 4.99 -6.64 17.05
C LYS A 106 4.35 -6.19 15.75
N PHE A 107 5.12 -5.47 14.93
CA PHE A 107 4.68 -5.09 13.60
C PHE A 107 4.96 -6.24 12.63
N PRO A 108 4.08 -6.47 11.63
CA PRO A 108 4.41 -7.31 10.49
C PRO A 108 5.61 -6.77 9.73
N MET A 109 6.18 -7.60 8.85
CA MET A 109 7.29 -7.17 8.00
C MET A 109 6.87 -6.04 7.06
N VAL A 110 7.78 -5.09 6.84
CA VAL A 110 7.61 -4.08 5.79
C VAL A 110 7.66 -4.76 4.42
N SER A 111 6.87 -4.25 3.48
CA SER A 111 6.83 -4.74 2.10
C SER A 111 8.25 -4.81 1.50
N PRO A 112 8.62 -5.93 0.84
CA PRO A 112 9.95 -6.09 0.25
C PRO A 112 10.22 -5.10 -0.90
N VAL A 113 9.17 -4.49 -1.46
CA VAL A 113 9.27 -3.47 -2.50
C VAL A 113 9.78 -2.13 -1.95
N TYR A 114 9.58 -1.85 -0.66
CA TYR A 114 9.83 -0.53 -0.07
C TYR A 114 11.30 -0.11 -0.12
N SER A 115 12.21 -0.87 0.51
CA SER A 115 13.63 -0.51 0.55
C SER A 115 14.28 -0.38 -0.83
N PRO A 116 14.03 -1.28 -1.80
CA PRO A 116 14.49 -1.10 -3.18
C PRO A 116 13.93 0.17 -3.84
N ALA A 117 12.64 0.48 -3.64
CA ALA A 117 12.02 1.68 -4.19
C ALA A 117 12.63 2.95 -3.59
N CYS A 118 12.83 3.02 -2.27
CA CYS A 118 13.50 4.13 -1.60
C CYS A 118 14.87 4.44 -2.20
N ARG A 119 15.69 3.40 -2.46
CA ARG A 119 17.02 3.59 -3.08
C ARG A 119 16.93 4.21 -4.47
N LYS A 120 16.01 3.74 -5.31
CA LYS A 120 15.85 4.26 -6.68
C LYS A 120 15.26 5.67 -6.69
N MET A 121 14.37 5.96 -5.76
CA MET A 121 13.70 7.26 -5.61
C MET A 121 14.53 8.29 -4.82
N ASN A 122 15.69 7.89 -4.29
CA ASN A 122 16.50 8.70 -3.38
C ASN A 122 15.71 9.21 -2.15
N ILE A 123 14.96 8.30 -1.53
CA ILE A 123 14.16 8.54 -0.32
C ILE A 123 14.83 7.87 0.87
N ASN A 124 14.75 8.51 2.04
CA ASN A 124 15.23 7.92 3.29
C ASN A 124 14.42 6.67 3.66
N ASP A 125 15.10 5.54 3.84
CA ASP A 125 14.47 4.28 4.22
C ASP A 125 14.09 4.29 5.71
N GLN A 126 12.78 4.38 5.97
CA GLN A 126 12.23 4.44 7.33
C GLN A 126 11.78 3.08 7.87
N SER A 127 12.07 1.97 7.18
CA SER A 127 11.64 0.61 7.56
C SER A 127 12.06 0.22 8.98
N ARG A 128 13.18 0.75 9.47
CA ARG A 128 13.68 0.53 10.84
C ARG A 128 12.73 1.04 11.92
N SER A 129 11.90 2.03 11.63
CA SER A 129 10.88 2.53 12.56
C SER A 129 9.79 1.50 12.86
N PHE A 130 9.74 0.43 12.06
CA PHE A 130 8.81 -0.69 12.16
C PHE A 130 9.54 -2.03 12.31
N ALA A 131 10.88 -2.01 12.40
CA ALA A 131 11.63 -3.22 12.67
C ALA A 131 11.28 -3.72 14.06
N ASN A 132 11.00 -5.01 14.16
CA ASN A 132 10.79 -5.65 15.45
C ASN A 132 12.10 -5.54 16.25
N ASP A 133 12.09 -4.74 17.31
CA ASP A 133 13.07 -4.89 18.39
C ASP A 133 12.99 -6.35 18.87
N ASN A 134 14.05 -7.11 18.59
CA ASN A 134 14.39 -8.32 19.34
C ASN A 134 15.37 -7.91 20.43
#